data_AF-A0A084G607-F1
#
_entry.id   AF-A0A084G607-F1
#
_cell.length_a   1.000
_cell.length_b   1.000
_cell.length_c   1.000
_cell.angle_alpha   90.00
_cell.angle_beta   90.00
_cell.angle_gamma   90.00
#
_symmetry.space_group_name_H-M   'P 1'
#
loop_
_entity.id
_entity.type
_entity.pdbx_description
1 polymer ?
#
loop_
_entity_poly.entity_id
_entity_poly.type
_entity_poly.pdbx_seq_one_letter_code
_entity_poly.pdbx_strand_id
1 'polypeptide(L)'
;MTLGRPLAIPDAHVRVDMPSSVPRGGSSPEDDPSDLWLASPNLEFYNASLSLYMIMGRILDALYGSNLDCDSSQDVFKIASQVFQIEHQLSEAQRGFPPTLQLVEMADFVQEPRCPKPILKFRVIFTLRYYNLRILAHRPLLQKYLEILSNRAEDTHHLSSLHQIGVNSLRICMQSASSIVKLMMHLTKSKEEDRALLAFNAALVIYSGLLIRAYAEAHEEFFSLGNIEIRRELLHQAVESLMSLDNGNSRTEKCARYILKLDRVLDSLYPSARAESEAIDMPTDSTSRDVLGMSSSMAHSDLFNHEHTPMGLDISELMVPGDLDFLKFFDPNLNMS
;
A
#
# COMPACT_ATOMS: atom_id res chain seq x y z
N MET A 1 6.70 5.13 -10.59
CA MET A 1 7.30 5.66 -9.35
C MET A 1 8.39 4.70 -8.93
N THR A 2 9.52 5.19 -8.43
CA THR A 2 10.71 4.35 -8.19
C THR A 2 10.64 3.46 -6.94
N LEU A 3 9.43 3.09 -6.48
CA LEU A 3 9.21 2.14 -5.36
C LEU A 3 10.06 2.43 -4.11
N GLY A 4 10.24 3.71 -3.79
CA GLY A 4 11.05 4.13 -2.65
C GLY A 4 12.54 4.28 -2.91
N ARG A 5 13.04 4.16 -4.15
CA ARG A 5 14.44 4.49 -4.46
C ARG A 5 14.65 6.01 -4.42
N PRO A 6 15.75 6.48 -3.80
CA PRO A 6 16.15 7.88 -3.85
C PRO A 6 16.33 8.38 -5.28
N LEU A 7 16.24 9.69 -5.44
CA LEU A 7 16.54 10.33 -6.73
C LEU A 7 18.02 10.12 -7.05
N ALA A 8 18.32 9.63 -8.26
CA ALA A 8 19.70 9.48 -8.72
C ALA A 8 20.44 10.82 -8.80
N ILE A 9 19.69 11.91 -9.04
CA ILE A 9 20.19 13.29 -9.04
C ILE A 9 19.41 14.04 -7.96
N PRO A 10 20.05 14.46 -6.86
CA PRO A 10 19.42 15.28 -5.82
C PRO A 10 18.88 16.60 -6.38
N ASP A 11 17.77 17.06 -5.79
CA ASP A 11 17.06 18.29 -6.18
C ASP A 11 18.00 19.51 -6.20
N ALA A 12 18.91 19.59 -5.22
CA ALA A 12 19.92 20.65 -5.11
C ALA A 12 20.88 20.76 -6.32
N HIS A 13 20.97 19.71 -7.14
CA HIS A 13 21.82 19.68 -8.34
C HIS A 13 21.04 19.90 -9.64
N VAL A 14 19.70 19.96 -9.59
CA VAL A 14 18.86 20.25 -10.75
C VAL A 14 18.91 21.74 -11.03
N ARG A 15 19.41 22.12 -12.20
CA ARG A 15 19.52 23.53 -12.65
C ARG A 15 18.58 23.87 -13.80
N VAL A 16 17.73 22.93 -14.19
CA VAL A 16 16.85 23.05 -15.35
C VAL A 16 15.46 23.42 -14.86
N ASP A 17 14.86 24.43 -15.49
CA ASP A 17 13.49 24.82 -15.19
C ASP A 17 12.49 23.74 -15.61
N MET A 18 11.28 23.81 -15.04
CA MET A 18 10.19 22.90 -15.40
C MET A 18 9.90 23.00 -16.91
N PRO A 19 9.63 21.87 -17.60
CA PRO A 19 9.27 21.88 -19.00
C PRO A 19 8.10 22.82 -19.31
N SER A 20 8.30 23.71 -20.27
CA SER A 20 7.26 24.60 -20.80
C SER A 20 6.92 24.23 -22.24
N SER A 21 5.69 24.51 -22.66
CA SER A 21 5.34 24.38 -24.07
C SER A 21 6.19 25.35 -24.89
N VAL A 22 6.81 24.85 -25.96
CA VAL A 22 7.54 25.70 -26.90
C VAL A 22 6.49 26.48 -27.70
N PRO A 23 6.49 27.83 -27.68
CA PRO A 23 5.64 28.60 -28.57
C PRO A 23 6.07 28.28 -30.00
N ARG A 24 5.21 27.60 -30.76
CA ARG A 24 5.48 27.24 -32.15
C ARG A 24 5.48 28.52 -32.98
N GLY A 25 6.65 29.13 -33.15
CA GLY A 25 6.86 30.26 -34.05
C GLY A 25 6.70 29.79 -35.49
N GLY A 26 5.58 30.14 -36.12
CA GLY A 26 5.31 29.86 -37.53
C GLY A 26 4.30 28.73 -37.71
N SER A 27 3.05 29.12 -37.97
CA SER A 27 1.98 28.26 -38.46
C SER A 27 2.39 27.55 -39.75
N SER A 28 2.67 26.25 -39.69
CA SER A 28 2.51 25.39 -40.86
C SER A 28 1.04 24.90 -40.89
N PRO A 29 0.34 24.94 -42.03
CA PRO A 29 -1.09 24.59 -42.09
C PRO A 29 -1.40 23.09 -41.98
N GLU A 30 -0.39 22.24 -41.74
CA GLU A 30 -0.50 20.77 -41.82
C GLU A 30 -0.57 20.07 -40.46
N ASP A 31 -0.53 20.80 -39.35
CA ASP A 31 -0.68 20.19 -38.03
C ASP A 31 -2.16 19.86 -37.77
N ASP A 32 -2.46 18.56 -37.69
CA ASP A 32 -3.78 18.06 -37.31
C ASP A 32 -4.13 18.63 -35.91
N PRO A 33 -5.26 19.36 -35.74
CA PRO A 33 -5.67 19.92 -34.45
C PRO A 33 -5.79 18.87 -33.33
N SER A 34 -5.85 17.59 -33.68
CA SER A 34 -5.83 16.45 -32.77
C SER A 34 -4.51 16.29 -31.99
N ASP A 35 -3.35 16.63 -32.58
CA ASP A 35 -2.03 16.47 -31.95
C ASP A 35 -1.75 17.55 -30.90
N LEU A 36 -2.28 18.76 -31.11
CA LEU A 36 -2.19 19.88 -30.15
C LEU A 36 -2.99 19.61 -28.88
N TRP A 37 -4.14 18.94 -29.00
CA TRP A 37 -5.02 18.63 -27.86
C TRP A 37 -4.46 17.53 -26.95
N LEU A 38 -3.61 16.63 -27.49
CA LEU A 38 -2.92 15.60 -26.72
C LEU A 38 -1.60 16.09 -26.10
N ALA A 39 -0.95 17.11 -26.69
CA ALA A 39 0.31 17.64 -26.18
C ALA A 39 0.16 18.38 -24.83
N SER A 40 -0.93 19.14 -24.62
CA SER A 40 -1.13 19.90 -23.37
C SER A 40 -1.33 19.00 -22.13
N PRO A 41 -2.23 17.99 -22.14
CA PRO A 41 -2.42 17.11 -20.99
C PRO A 41 -1.20 16.24 -20.68
N ASN A 42 -0.42 15.87 -21.70
CA ASN A 42 0.83 15.12 -21.51
C ASN A 42 1.87 15.94 -20.75
N LEU A 43 2.08 17.21 -21.14
CA LEU A 43 3.01 18.12 -20.48
C LEU A 43 2.57 18.43 -19.05
N GLU A 44 1.28 18.70 -18.85
CA GLU A 44 0.67 18.90 -17.54
C GLU A 44 0.89 17.68 -16.63
N PHE A 45 0.64 16.48 -17.14
CA PHE A 45 0.84 15.22 -16.41
C PHE A 45 2.31 15.00 -16.07
N TYR A 46 3.22 15.31 -16.99
CA TYR A 46 4.65 15.20 -16.76
C TYR A 46 5.10 16.14 -15.65
N ASN A 47 4.74 17.42 -15.72
CA ASN A 47 5.10 18.43 -14.73
C ASN A 47 4.53 18.10 -13.35
N ALA A 48 3.26 17.72 -13.27
CA ALA A 48 2.63 17.31 -12.02
C ALA A 48 3.31 16.05 -11.44
N SER A 49 3.62 15.06 -12.29
CA SER A 49 4.34 13.86 -11.87
C SER A 49 5.74 14.19 -11.33
N LEU A 50 6.47 15.09 -11.99
CA LEU A 50 7.81 15.52 -11.55
C LEU A 50 7.76 16.19 -10.17
N SER A 51 6.76 17.05 -9.93
CA SER A 51 6.52 17.62 -8.60
C SER A 51 6.31 16.56 -7.52
N LEU A 52 5.54 15.50 -7.81
CA LEU A 52 5.41 14.37 -6.88
C LEU A 52 6.74 13.65 -6.67
N TYR A 53 7.54 13.42 -7.72
CA TYR A 53 8.85 12.79 -7.58
C TYR A 53 9.81 13.59 -6.69
N MET A 54 9.79 14.92 -6.80
CA MET A 54 10.60 15.80 -5.92
C MET A 54 10.17 15.66 -4.47
N ILE A 55 8.86 15.63 -4.19
CA ILE A 55 8.34 15.40 -2.84
C ILE A 55 8.74 14.01 -2.32
N MET A 56 8.65 12.98 -3.16
CA MET A 56 9.09 11.63 -2.81
C MET A 56 10.58 11.58 -2.43
N GLY A 57 11.45 12.29 -3.16
CA GLY A 57 12.86 12.42 -2.79
C GLY A 57 13.02 13.00 -1.37
N ARG A 58 12.32 14.10 -1.06
CA ARG A 58 12.34 14.71 0.28
C ARG A 58 11.79 13.80 1.36
N ILE A 59 10.76 13.01 1.07
CA ILE A 59 10.23 11.98 1.99
C ILE A 59 11.35 10.98 2.32
N LEU A 60 12.02 10.45 1.31
CA LEU A 60 13.08 9.47 1.49
C LEU A 60 14.27 10.04 2.28
N ASP A 61 14.67 11.27 1.97
CA ASP A 61 15.78 11.91 2.67
C ASP A 61 15.43 12.23 4.13
N ALA A 62 14.24 12.78 4.39
CA ALA A 62 13.86 13.24 5.73
C ALA A 62 13.47 12.09 6.68
N LEU A 63 12.70 11.11 6.18
CA LEU A 63 12.08 10.05 7.00
C LEU A 63 12.79 8.70 6.89
N TYR A 64 13.57 8.47 5.83
CA TYR A 64 14.19 7.18 5.55
C TYR A 64 15.71 7.25 5.42
N GLY A 65 16.34 8.41 5.66
CA GLY A 65 17.80 8.58 5.53
C GLY A 65 18.31 8.19 4.13
N SER A 66 17.51 8.49 3.10
CA SER A 66 17.75 8.07 1.71
C SER A 66 17.88 6.54 1.54
N ASN A 67 17.32 5.75 2.46
CA ASN A 67 17.51 4.30 2.60
C ASN A 67 18.99 3.86 2.73
N LEU A 68 19.85 4.73 3.24
CA LEU A 68 21.26 4.44 3.49
C LEU A 68 21.52 4.06 4.95
N ASP A 69 20.70 4.59 5.86
CA ASP A 69 20.84 4.36 7.30
C ASP A 69 19.96 3.17 7.74
N CYS A 70 20.58 2.15 8.35
CA CYS A 70 19.85 1.00 8.87
C CYS A 70 19.26 1.21 10.27
N ASP A 71 19.80 2.11 11.10
CA ASP A 71 19.50 2.13 12.53
C ASP A 71 19.63 3.52 13.16
N SER A 72 18.59 4.35 13.02
CA SER A 72 18.36 5.40 14.01
C SER A 72 16.90 5.37 14.43
N SER A 73 16.66 4.98 15.69
CA SER A 73 15.34 5.11 16.31
C SER A 73 15.00 6.59 16.40
N GLN A 74 14.40 7.15 15.34
CA GLN A 74 13.96 8.53 15.35
C GLN A 74 12.85 8.71 16.39
N ASP A 75 12.95 9.81 17.11
CA ASP A 75 11.92 10.26 18.04
C ASP A 75 10.59 10.52 17.32
N VAL A 76 9.48 10.14 17.97
CA VAL A 76 8.12 10.21 17.40
C VAL A 76 7.74 11.65 17.05
N PHE A 77 8.14 12.63 17.87
CA PHE A 77 7.83 14.04 17.60
C PHE A 77 8.62 14.56 16.40
N LYS A 78 9.88 14.13 16.24
CA LYS A 78 10.69 14.46 15.06
C LYS A 78 10.06 13.91 13.77
N ILE A 79 9.68 12.63 13.77
CA ILE A 79 8.98 12.00 12.64
C ILE A 79 7.71 12.79 12.32
N ALA A 80 6.88 13.07 13.32
CA ALA A 80 5.62 13.79 13.12
C ALA A 80 5.81 15.20 12.57
N SER A 81 6.83 15.93 13.03
CA SER A 81 7.16 17.26 12.51
C SER A 81 7.52 17.21 11.02
N GLN A 82 8.33 16.24 10.61
CA GLN A 82 8.70 16.04 9.21
C GLN A 82 7.49 15.62 8.36
N VAL A 83 6.65 14.71 8.86
CA VAL A 83 5.39 14.30 8.22
C VAL A 83 4.47 15.49 8.00
N PHE A 84 4.32 16.37 8.99
CA PHE A 84 3.50 17.58 8.86
C PHE A 84 4.01 18.53 7.76
N GLN A 85 5.33 18.73 7.67
CA GLN A 85 5.94 19.53 6.61
C GLN A 85 5.69 18.92 5.23
N ILE A 86 5.80 17.60 5.10
CA ILE A 86 5.53 16.87 3.86
C ILE A 86 4.05 16.99 3.46
N GLU A 87 3.12 16.82 4.41
CA GLU A 87 1.68 16.96 4.15
C GLU A 87 1.32 18.39 3.71
N HIS A 88 1.96 19.41 4.30
CA HIS A 88 1.83 20.77 3.82
C HIS A 88 2.30 20.91 2.37
N GLN A 89 3.47 20.35 2.01
CA GLN A 89 3.97 20.37 0.63
C GLN A 89 3.04 19.62 -0.34
N LEU A 90 2.49 18.48 0.06
CA LEU A 90 1.53 17.73 -0.74
C LEU A 90 0.23 18.51 -0.95
N SER A 91 -0.25 19.22 0.08
CA SER A 91 -1.44 20.07 -0.02
C SER A 91 -1.22 21.27 -0.95
N GLU A 92 -0.06 21.93 -0.84
CA GLU A 92 0.33 23.01 -1.75
C GLU A 92 0.45 22.52 -3.20
N ALA A 93 1.10 21.38 -3.41
CA ALA A 93 1.19 20.75 -4.73
C ALA A 93 -0.21 20.43 -5.27
N GLN A 94 -1.10 19.88 -4.43
CA GLN A 94 -2.47 19.55 -4.81
C GLN A 94 -3.27 20.76 -5.29
N ARG A 95 -3.11 21.92 -4.63
CA ARG A 95 -3.75 23.18 -5.05
C ARG A 95 -3.21 23.69 -6.39
N GLY A 96 -1.95 23.40 -6.69
CA GLY A 96 -1.29 23.81 -7.94
C GLY A 96 -1.53 22.87 -9.13
N PHE A 97 -2.22 21.74 -8.96
CA PHE A 97 -2.46 20.82 -10.07
C PHE A 97 -3.50 21.38 -11.06
N PRO A 98 -3.30 21.16 -12.38
CA PRO A 98 -4.24 21.63 -13.38
C PRO A 98 -5.59 20.90 -13.23
N PRO A 99 -6.71 21.52 -13.66
CA PRO A 99 -8.04 20.92 -13.56
C PRO A 99 -8.16 19.53 -14.22
N THR A 100 -7.35 19.31 -15.26
CA THR A 100 -7.21 18.05 -16.00
C THR A 100 -6.63 16.90 -15.15
N LEU A 101 -5.99 17.20 -14.01
CA LEU A 101 -5.30 16.26 -13.13
C LEU A 101 -5.82 16.27 -11.68
N GLN A 102 -7.05 16.73 -11.47
CA GLN A 102 -7.69 16.56 -10.18
C GLN A 102 -7.74 15.08 -9.78
N LEU A 103 -7.52 14.83 -8.49
CA LEU A 103 -7.54 13.49 -7.93
C LEU A 103 -8.86 12.80 -8.26
N VAL A 104 -8.79 11.52 -8.60
CA VAL A 104 -9.94 10.72 -9.00
C VAL A 104 -10.71 10.28 -7.76
N GLU A 105 -12.00 10.56 -7.74
CA GLU A 105 -12.95 10.02 -6.76
C GLU A 105 -13.79 8.90 -7.38
N MET A 106 -14.41 8.06 -6.54
CA MET A 106 -15.26 6.97 -7.04
C MET A 106 -16.44 7.47 -7.89
N ALA A 107 -16.91 8.69 -7.62
CA ALA A 107 -17.96 9.35 -8.39
C ALA A 107 -17.56 9.63 -9.85
N ASP A 108 -16.26 9.77 -10.14
CA ASP A 108 -15.76 10.06 -11.49
C ASP A 108 -15.96 8.87 -12.45
N PHE A 109 -15.94 7.64 -11.94
CA PHE A 109 -16.18 6.43 -12.75
C PHE A 109 -17.66 6.27 -13.13
N VAL A 110 -18.58 6.82 -12.34
CA VAL A 110 -20.01 6.76 -12.64
C VAL A 110 -20.40 7.80 -13.71
N GLN A 111 -19.63 8.88 -13.85
CA GLN A 111 -19.84 9.97 -14.81
C GLN A 111 -19.08 9.76 -16.14
N GLU A 112 -18.76 8.50 -16.45
CA GLU A 112 -17.87 8.00 -17.51
C GLU A 112 -18.01 8.59 -18.94
N PRO A 113 -19.17 9.04 -19.47
CA PRO A 113 -19.23 9.46 -20.87
C PRO A 113 -18.52 10.80 -21.20
N ARG A 114 -18.01 11.56 -20.22
CA ARG A 114 -17.53 12.95 -20.45
C ARG A 114 -16.02 13.14 -20.50
N CYS A 115 -15.20 12.17 -20.08
CA CYS A 115 -13.75 12.31 -20.03
C CYS A 115 -13.06 11.46 -21.11
N PRO A 116 -12.20 12.04 -21.97
CA PRO A 116 -11.39 11.27 -22.90
C PRO A 116 -10.55 10.20 -22.17
N LYS A 117 -10.59 8.96 -22.67
CA LYS A 117 -9.90 7.80 -22.07
C LYS A 117 -8.42 8.04 -21.70
N PRO A 118 -7.60 8.75 -22.51
CA PRO A 118 -6.20 9.04 -22.17
C PRO A 118 -6.05 9.94 -20.93
N ILE A 119 -6.91 10.95 -20.78
CA ILE A 119 -6.87 11.90 -19.65
C ILE A 119 -7.27 11.18 -18.36
N LEU A 120 -8.31 10.34 -18.40
CA LEU A 120 -8.69 9.52 -17.26
C LEU A 120 -7.54 8.59 -16.83
N LYS A 121 -6.83 7.98 -17.78
CA LYS A 121 -5.65 7.16 -17.47
C LYS A 121 -4.58 7.96 -16.72
N PHE A 122 -4.27 9.19 -17.16
CA PHE A 122 -3.32 10.05 -16.46
C PHE A 122 -3.80 10.43 -15.06
N ARG A 123 -5.06 10.85 -14.92
CA ARG A 123 -5.66 11.17 -13.62
C ARG A 123 -5.59 9.99 -12.66
N VAL A 124 -5.91 8.79 -13.12
CA VAL A 124 -5.83 7.56 -12.32
C VAL A 124 -4.40 7.28 -11.87
N ILE A 125 -3.44 7.25 -12.80
CA ILE A 125 -2.03 7.00 -12.47
C ILE A 125 -1.54 8.04 -11.47
N PHE A 126 -1.86 9.31 -11.71
CA PHE A 126 -1.49 10.42 -10.85
C PHE A 126 -2.07 10.28 -9.44
N THR A 127 -3.34 9.94 -9.34
CA THR A 127 -4.04 9.74 -8.06
C THR A 127 -3.47 8.57 -7.26
N LEU A 128 -3.18 7.45 -7.92
CA LEU A 128 -2.55 6.29 -7.30
C LEU A 128 -1.16 6.64 -6.75
N ARG A 129 -0.38 7.41 -7.51
CA ARG A 129 0.94 7.90 -7.09
C ARG A 129 0.81 8.82 -5.88
N TYR A 130 -0.11 9.77 -5.91
CA TYR A 130 -0.38 10.69 -4.79
C TYR A 130 -0.69 9.95 -3.50
N TYR A 131 -1.66 9.01 -3.51
CA TYR A 131 -1.99 8.23 -2.31
C TYR A 131 -0.83 7.34 -1.84
N ASN A 132 -0.03 6.80 -2.75
CA ASN A 132 1.13 6.02 -2.37
C ASN A 132 2.22 6.87 -1.70
N LEU A 133 2.43 8.12 -2.14
CA LEU A 133 3.32 9.07 -1.47
C LEU A 133 2.82 9.40 -0.07
N ARG A 134 1.52 9.61 0.12
CA ARG A 134 0.95 9.84 1.46
C ARG A 134 1.18 8.66 2.38
N ILE A 135 0.96 7.44 1.89
CA ILE A 135 1.32 6.22 2.64
C ILE A 135 2.80 6.22 3.00
N LEU A 136 3.69 6.50 2.03
CA LEU A 136 5.13 6.53 2.28
C LEU A 136 5.51 7.56 3.36
N ALA A 137 4.90 8.75 3.34
CA ALA A 137 5.16 9.78 4.35
C ALA A 137 4.69 9.36 5.74
N HIS A 138 3.49 8.77 5.87
CA HIS A 138 2.90 8.46 7.17
C HIS A 138 3.32 7.10 7.75
N ARG A 139 3.83 6.19 6.93
CA ARG A 139 4.23 4.83 7.33
C ARG A 139 5.22 4.75 8.50
N PRO A 140 6.20 5.65 8.69
CA PRO A 140 7.10 5.56 9.85
C PRO A 140 6.38 5.61 11.20
N LEU A 141 5.25 6.34 11.30
CA LEU A 141 4.44 6.34 12.52
C LEU A 141 3.68 5.02 12.71
N LEU A 142 3.25 4.37 11.62
CA LEU A 142 2.69 3.01 11.68
C LEU A 142 3.74 1.99 12.13
N GLN A 143 4.99 2.14 11.67
CA GLN A 143 6.10 1.30 12.13
C GLN A 143 6.31 1.47 13.65
N LYS A 144 6.28 2.69 14.18
CA LYS A 144 6.35 2.92 15.63
C LYS A 144 5.23 2.24 16.41
N TYR A 145 4.01 2.20 15.85
CA TYR A 145 2.94 1.42 16.47
C TYR A 145 3.32 -0.06 16.50
N LEU A 146 3.72 -0.63 15.35
CA LEU A 146 4.07 -2.06 15.25
C LEU A 146 5.27 -2.45 16.13
N GLU A 147 6.26 -1.57 16.30
CA GLU A 147 7.38 -1.75 17.22
C GLU A 147 6.90 -1.91 18.67
N ILE A 148 5.99 -1.04 19.11
CA ILE A 148 5.39 -1.12 20.45
C ILE A 148 4.59 -2.42 20.61
N LEU A 149 3.82 -2.82 19.58
CA LEU A 149 3.06 -4.08 19.57
C LEU A 149 3.98 -5.30 19.71
N SER A 150 5.15 -5.25 19.07
CA SER A 150 6.14 -6.33 19.10
C SER A 150 6.83 -6.45 20.46
N ASN A 151 7.08 -5.32 21.13
CA ASN A 151 7.92 -5.31 22.34
C ASN A 151 7.19 -5.69 23.63
N ARG A 152 5.85 -5.91 23.62
CA ARG A 152 4.97 -6.49 24.68
C ARG A 152 5.20 -6.05 26.14
N ALA A 153 6.07 -5.09 26.43
CA ALA A 153 6.49 -4.70 27.76
C ALA A 153 6.53 -3.16 27.89
N GLU A 154 5.72 -2.65 28.82
CA GLU A 154 5.94 -1.47 29.68
C GLU A 154 6.08 -0.06 29.06
N ASP A 155 5.96 0.12 27.74
CA ASP A 155 6.11 1.43 27.09
C ASP A 155 4.82 2.27 26.99
N THR A 156 4.00 2.29 28.06
CA THR A 156 2.72 3.04 28.10
C THR A 156 2.90 4.55 27.82
N HIS A 157 4.03 5.13 28.23
CA HIS A 157 4.36 6.54 27.96
C HIS A 157 4.69 6.80 26.48
N HIS A 158 5.40 5.89 25.82
CA HIS A 158 5.66 6.00 24.38
C HIS A 158 4.39 5.76 23.57
N LEU A 159 3.53 4.84 24.00
CA LEU A 159 2.24 4.58 23.36
C LEU A 159 1.30 5.79 23.46
N SER A 160 1.22 6.46 24.61
CA SER A 160 0.38 7.66 24.78
C SER A 160 0.88 8.84 23.93
N SER A 161 2.20 9.07 23.88
CA SER A 161 2.80 10.10 23.02
C SER A 161 2.56 9.80 21.53
N LEU A 162 2.74 8.53 21.14
CA LEU A 162 2.45 8.07 19.78
C LEU A 162 0.95 8.16 19.47
N HIS A 163 0.07 7.88 20.41
CA HIS A 163 -1.37 8.01 20.24
C HIS A 163 -1.77 9.46 19.94
N GLN A 164 -1.27 10.43 20.71
CA GLN A 164 -1.61 11.85 20.53
C GLN A 164 -1.30 12.38 19.12
N ILE A 165 -0.28 11.85 18.46
CA ILE A 165 0.24 12.40 17.20
C ILE A 165 0.06 11.45 16.01
N GLY A 166 0.14 10.14 16.27
CA GLY A 166 0.13 9.07 15.26
C GLY A 166 -1.27 8.66 14.78
N VAL A 167 -2.33 8.91 15.55
CA VAL A 167 -3.71 8.53 15.16
C VAL A 167 -4.13 9.18 13.85
N ASN A 168 -3.76 10.44 13.63
CA ASN A 168 -4.06 11.11 12.36
C ASN A 168 -3.30 10.48 11.19
N SER A 169 -2.04 10.10 11.40
CA SER A 169 -1.24 9.40 10.40
C SER A 169 -1.79 8.02 10.07
N LEU A 170 -2.27 7.29 11.08
CA LEU A 170 -2.98 6.03 10.86
C LEU A 170 -4.23 6.24 10.01
N ARG A 171 -5.06 7.25 10.34
CA ARG A 171 -6.25 7.60 9.57
C ARG A 171 -5.91 7.91 8.11
N ILE A 172 -4.88 8.71 7.85
CA ILE A 172 -4.45 9.09 6.49
C ILE A 172 -3.96 7.87 5.71
N CYS A 173 -3.17 6.99 6.34
CA CYS A 173 -2.74 5.72 5.77
C CYS A 173 -3.94 4.84 5.39
N MET A 174 -4.93 4.70 6.29
CA MET A 174 -6.13 3.90 6.04
C MET A 174 -6.97 4.45 4.88
N GLN A 175 -7.19 5.77 4.86
CA GLN A 175 -7.94 6.44 3.80
C GLN A 175 -7.23 6.29 2.44
N SER A 176 -5.91 6.48 2.42
CA SER A 176 -5.09 6.37 1.21
C SER A 176 -5.07 4.93 0.69
N ALA A 177 -4.87 3.94 1.57
CA ALA A 177 -4.87 2.53 1.19
C ALA A 177 -6.25 2.06 0.71
N SER A 178 -7.33 2.47 1.39
CA SER A 178 -8.71 2.20 0.96
C SER A 178 -8.97 2.78 -0.44
N SER A 179 -8.52 4.01 -0.69
CA SER A 179 -8.68 4.66 -2.00
C SER A 179 -7.91 3.92 -3.09
N ILE A 180 -6.68 3.46 -2.82
CA ILE A 180 -5.90 2.65 -3.77
C ILE A 180 -6.62 1.35 -4.10
N VAL A 181 -7.07 0.58 -3.10
CA VAL A 181 -7.76 -0.71 -3.33
C VAL A 181 -9.02 -0.51 -4.15
N LYS A 182 -9.84 0.49 -3.78
CA LYS A 182 -11.07 0.85 -4.48
C LYS A 182 -10.82 1.24 -5.94
N LEU A 183 -9.82 2.08 -6.20
CA LEU A 183 -9.41 2.45 -7.56
C LEU A 183 -8.94 1.21 -8.32
N MET A 184 -8.11 0.36 -7.71
CA MET A 184 -7.59 -0.85 -8.37
C MET A 184 -8.70 -1.79 -8.82
N MET A 185 -9.72 -2.03 -7.98
CA MET A 185 -10.89 -2.86 -8.34
C MET A 185 -11.56 -2.42 -9.65
N HIS A 186 -11.60 -1.11 -9.92
CA HIS A 186 -12.23 -0.54 -11.11
C HIS A 186 -11.31 -0.61 -12.35
N LEU A 187 -10.01 -0.79 -12.14
CA LEU A 187 -8.96 -0.76 -13.17
C LEU A 187 -8.51 -2.15 -13.64
N THR A 188 -9.05 -3.22 -13.04
CA THR A 188 -8.74 -4.65 -13.23
C THR A 188 -8.84 -5.18 -14.67
N LYS A 189 -9.16 -4.33 -15.66
CA LYS A 189 -9.17 -4.68 -17.09
C LYS A 189 -7.87 -4.32 -17.83
N SER A 190 -6.88 -3.72 -17.17
CA SER A 190 -5.66 -3.20 -17.80
C SER A 190 -4.40 -3.84 -17.20
N LYS A 191 -3.63 -4.56 -18.02
CA LYS A 191 -2.34 -5.17 -17.66
C LYS A 191 -1.26 -4.11 -17.44
N GLU A 192 -1.01 -3.71 -16.20
CA GLU A 192 0.13 -2.85 -15.84
C GLU A 192 0.77 -3.36 -14.53
N GLU A 193 1.97 -3.92 -14.61
CA GLU A 193 2.69 -4.56 -13.48
C GLU A 193 2.94 -3.61 -12.29
N ASP A 194 3.24 -2.33 -12.56
CA ASP A 194 3.48 -1.30 -11.54
C ASP A 194 2.31 -1.14 -10.55
N ARG A 195 1.09 -1.49 -10.97
CA ARG A 195 -0.12 -1.39 -10.15
C ARG A 195 -0.19 -2.47 -9.07
N ALA A 196 0.37 -3.65 -9.33
CA ALA A 196 0.36 -4.75 -8.38
C ALA A 196 1.12 -4.41 -7.10
N LEU A 197 2.26 -3.72 -7.21
CA LEU A 197 3.06 -3.30 -6.05
C LEU A 197 2.36 -2.21 -5.22
N LEU A 198 1.62 -1.31 -5.87
CA LEU A 198 0.81 -0.30 -5.16
C LEU A 198 -0.34 -0.94 -4.39
N ALA A 199 -1.04 -1.90 -5.00
CA ALA A 199 -2.10 -2.66 -4.35
C ALA A 199 -1.57 -3.49 -3.18
N PHE A 200 -0.41 -4.14 -3.36
CA PHE A 200 0.25 -4.90 -2.30
C PHE A 200 0.66 -4.01 -1.12
N ASN A 201 1.26 -2.84 -1.37
CA ASN A 201 1.61 -1.89 -0.31
C ASN A 201 0.36 -1.41 0.45
N ALA A 202 -0.72 -1.08 -0.26
CA ALA A 202 -1.99 -0.73 0.36
C ALA A 202 -2.55 -1.87 1.24
N ALA A 203 -2.45 -3.12 0.79
CA ALA A 203 -2.85 -4.29 1.57
C ALA A 203 -2.03 -4.46 2.86
N LEU A 204 -0.71 -4.27 2.80
CA LEU A 204 0.16 -4.32 3.99
C LEU A 204 -0.18 -3.21 5.00
N VAL A 205 -0.52 -2.02 4.52
CA VAL A 205 -0.97 -0.91 5.36
C VAL A 205 -2.29 -1.27 6.05
N ILE A 206 -3.28 -1.78 5.30
CA ILE A 206 -4.56 -2.23 5.87
C ILE A 206 -4.34 -3.31 6.93
N TYR A 207 -3.50 -4.31 6.64
CA TYR A 207 -3.14 -5.35 7.60
C TYR A 207 -2.52 -4.77 8.88
N SER A 208 -1.57 -3.84 8.73
CA SER A 208 -0.97 -3.14 9.88
C SER A 208 -2.01 -2.39 10.72
N GLY A 209 -2.97 -1.72 10.05
CA GLY A 209 -4.08 -1.05 10.72
C GLY A 209 -4.98 -2.02 11.50
N LEU A 210 -5.24 -3.21 10.94
CA LEU A 210 -6.02 -4.26 11.61
C LEU A 210 -5.32 -4.77 12.86
N LEU A 211 -3.99 -4.97 12.82
CA LEU A 211 -3.20 -5.34 14.00
C LEU A 211 -3.27 -4.28 15.09
N ILE A 212 -3.07 -3.01 14.73
CA ILE A 212 -3.14 -1.88 15.67
C ILE A 212 -4.54 -1.77 16.30
N ARG A 213 -5.59 -2.00 15.50
CA ARG A 213 -6.98 -2.01 15.97
C ARG A 213 -7.24 -3.15 16.95
N ALA A 214 -6.85 -4.37 16.60
CA ALA A 214 -7.05 -5.53 17.47
C ALA A 214 -6.31 -5.36 18.81
N TYR A 215 -5.11 -4.76 18.78
CA TYR A 215 -4.40 -4.41 20.00
C TYR A 215 -5.12 -3.33 20.82
N ALA A 216 -5.66 -2.29 20.17
CA ALA A 216 -6.43 -1.24 20.84
C ALA A 216 -7.69 -1.80 21.52
N GLU A 217 -8.42 -2.68 20.84
CA GLU A 217 -9.60 -3.36 21.38
C GLU A 217 -9.23 -4.22 22.61
N ALA A 218 -8.06 -4.86 22.61
CA ALA A 218 -7.57 -5.62 23.76
C ALA A 218 -7.04 -4.76 24.93
N HIS A 219 -6.73 -3.49 24.70
CA HIS A 219 -6.14 -2.57 25.69
C HIS A 219 -6.88 -1.22 25.74
N GLU A 220 -8.22 -1.28 25.71
CA GLU A 220 -9.08 -0.09 25.57
C GLU A 220 -8.84 0.97 26.67
N GLU A 221 -8.41 0.53 27.86
CA GLU A 221 -8.07 1.40 29.00
C GLU A 221 -6.93 2.38 28.72
N PHE A 222 -6.01 2.04 27.80
CA PHE A 222 -4.79 2.80 27.53
C PHE A 222 -4.75 3.40 26.13
N PHE A 223 -5.50 2.84 25.19
CA PHE A 223 -5.42 3.20 23.78
C PHE A 223 -6.75 2.98 23.06
N SER A 224 -7.33 4.07 22.55
CA SER A 224 -8.54 4.01 21.72
C SER A 224 -8.26 4.60 20.35
N LEU A 225 -8.70 3.95 19.27
CA LEU A 225 -8.56 4.48 17.91
C LEU A 225 -9.69 5.44 17.52
N GLY A 226 -10.70 5.64 18.38
CA GLY A 226 -11.91 6.37 18.05
C GLY A 226 -12.60 5.79 16.79
N ASN A 227 -13.15 6.67 15.95
CA ASN A 227 -13.95 6.27 14.78
C ASN A 227 -13.11 5.99 13.51
N ILE A 228 -11.90 5.42 13.63
CA ILE A 228 -11.13 5.04 12.43
C ILE A 228 -11.76 3.78 11.83
N GLU A 229 -12.35 3.92 10.64
CA GLU A 229 -12.92 2.80 9.89
C GLU A 229 -11.80 1.93 9.29
N ILE A 230 -11.44 0.85 10.00
CA ILE A 230 -10.51 -0.18 9.52
C ILE A 230 -11.30 -1.45 9.24
N ARG A 231 -11.48 -1.75 7.96
CA ARG A 231 -12.33 -2.85 7.47
C ARG A 231 -11.49 -4.00 6.94
N ARG A 232 -11.75 -5.21 7.44
CA ARG A 232 -11.06 -6.42 7.01
C ARG A 232 -11.40 -6.79 5.56
N GLU A 233 -12.60 -6.42 5.11
CA GLU A 233 -13.06 -6.66 3.73
C GLU A 233 -12.17 -5.96 2.70
N LEU A 234 -11.52 -4.84 3.06
CA LEU A 234 -10.57 -4.15 2.18
C LEU A 234 -9.34 -5.01 1.88
N LEU A 235 -8.96 -5.91 2.79
CA LEU A 235 -7.85 -6.83 2.58
C LEU A 235 -8.22 -7.89 1.53
N HIS A 236 -9.44 -8.43 1.60
CA HIS A 236 -9.95 -9.36 0.59
C HIS A 236 -10.13 -8.69 -0.78
N GLN A 237 -10.66 -7.46 -0.82
CA GLN A 237 -10.74 -6.68 -2.06
C GLN A 237 -9.36 -6.40 -2.67
N ALA A 238 -8.33 -6.19 -1.84
CA ALA A 238 -6.96 -6.03 -2.33
C ALA A 238 -6.43 -7.33 -2.94
N VAL A 239 -6.72 -8.49 -2.34
CA VAL A 239 -6.38 -9.81 -2.90
C VAL A 239 -7.08 -10.04 -4.23
N GLU A 240 -8.38 -9.76 -4.32
CA GLU A 240 -9.14 -9.86 -5.57
C GLU A 240 -8.59 -8.93 -6.67
N SER A 241 -8.25 -7.70 -6.30
CA SER A 241 -7.60 -6.74 -7.20
C SER A 241 -6.27 -7.29 -7.71
N LEU A 242 -5.41 -7.81 -6.83
CA LEU A 242 -4.14 -8.41 -7.21
C LEU A 242 -4.38 -9.56 -8.20
N MET A 243 -5.22 -10.52 -7.85
CA MET A 243 -5.47 -11.70 -8.70
C MET A 243 -6.03 -11.33 -10.08
N SER A 244 -6.77 -10.23 -10.19
CA SER A 244 -7.39 -9.79 -11.46
C SER A 244 -6.51 -8.85 -12.30
N LEU A 245 -5.47 -8.24 -11.72
CA LEU A 245 -4.60 -7.28 -12.43
C LEU A 245 -3.78 -7.92 -13.56
N ASP A 246 -3.26 -9.15 -13.34
CA ASP A 246 -2.46 -9.86 -14.34
C ASP A 246 -2.51 -11.38 -14.14
N ASN A 247 -3.52 -12.02 -14.75
CA ASN A 247 -3.67 -13.48 -14.74
C ASN A 247 -2.44 -14.14 -15.38
N GLY A 248 -1.67 -14.86 -14.57
CA GLY A 248 -0.44 -15.56 -14.97
C GLY A 248 0.85 -14.90 -14.50
N ASN A 249 0.78 -13.72 -13.88
CA ASN A 249 1.95 -13.09 -13.28
C ASN A 249 2.28 -13.70 -11.91
N SER A 250 3.37 -14.46 -11.85
CA SER A 250 3.80 -15.14 -10.64
C SER A 250 4.03 -14.19 -9.46
N ARG A 251 4.43 -12.93 -9.71
CA ARG A 251 4.64 -11.94 -8.64
C ARG A 251 3.34 -11.51 -8.01
N THR A 252 2.34 -11.20 -8.83
CA THR A 252 1.03 -10.76 -8.36
C THR A 252 0.33 -11.87 -7.57
N GLU A 253 0.46 -13.12 -8.03
CA GLU A 253 -0.06 -14.29 -7.33
C GLU A 253 0.66 -14.52 -5.99
N LYS A 254 2.00 -14.37 -5.95
CA LYS A 254 2.78 -14.43 -4.71
C LYS A 254 2.33 -13.35 -3.71
N CYS A 255 2.15 -12.11 -4.16
CA CYS A 255 1.63 -11.02 -3.33
C CYS A 255 0.24 -11.35 -2.75
N ALA A 256 -0.69 -11.81 -3.58
CA ALA A 256 -2.02 -12.22 -3.15
C ALA A 256 -1.97 -13.35 -2.11
N ARG A 257 -1.17 -14.40 -2.36
CA ARG A 257 -0.97 -15.51 -1.42
C ARG A 257 -0.34 -15.04 -0.10
N TYR A 258 0.59 -14.08 -0.14
CA TYR A 258 1.19 -13.51 1.07
C TYR A 258 0.16 -12.81 1.94
N ILE A 259 -0.67 -11.96 1.33
CA ILE A 259 -1.74 -11.25 2.06
C ILE A 259 -2.75 -12.24 2.67
N LEU A 260 -3.14 -13.30 1.96
CA LEU A 260 -4.02 -14.33 2.51
C LEU A 260 -3.40 -15.07 3.71
N LYS A 261 -2.07 -15.29 3.72
CA LYS A 261 -1.39 -15.86 4.88
C LYS A 261 -1.41 -14.90 6.07
N LEU A 262 -1.15 -13.61 5.84
CA LEU A 262 -1.26 -12.60 6.89
C LEU A 262 -2.67 -12.52 7.49
N ASP A 263 -3.71 -12.60 6.66
CA ASP A 263 -5.10 -12.63 7.11
C ASP A 263 -5.39 -13.81 8.06
N ARG A 264 -4.83 -14.99 7.78
CA ARG A 264 -4.93 -16.16 8.67
C ARG A 264 -4.17 -15.97 9.99
N VAL A 265 -3.02 -15.30 9.96
CA VAL A 265 -2.28 -14.96 11.18
C VAL A 265 -3.07 -13.98 12.05
N LEU A 266 -3.82 -13.06 11.43
CA LEU A 266 -4.72 -12.18 12.17
C LEU A 266 -5.78 -12.99 12.92
N ASP A 267 -6.37 -14.01 12.29
CA ASP A 267 -7.33 -14.92 12.94
C ASP A 267 -6.72 -15.68 14.13
N SER A 268 -5.47 -16.12 14.02
CA SER A 268 -4.81 -16.84 15.13
C SER A 268 -4.40 -15.92 16.29
N LEU A 269 -3.98 -14.69 15.98
CA LEU A 269 -3.53 -13.74 17.01
C LEU A 269 -4.69 -13.09 17.76
N TYR A 270 -5.79 -12.87 17.06
CA TYR A 270 -6.99 -12.27 17.61
C TYR A 270 -8.18 -13.06 17.09
N PRO A 271 -8.49 -14.21 17.72
CA PRO A 271 -9.72 -14.92 17.45
C PRO A 271 -10.83 -13.91 17.75
N SER A 272 -11.43 -13.37 16.69
CA SER A 272 -12.69 -12.65 16.82
C SER A 272 -13.57 -13.49 17.72
N ALA A 273 -14.28 -12.86 18.66
CA ALA A 273 -15.31 -13.46 19.50
C ALA A 273 -16.51 -14.03 18.69
N ARG A 274 -16.24 -14.65 17.54
CA ARG A 274 -17.12 -15.51 16.75
C ARG A 274 -17.46 -16.82 17.47
N ALA A 275 -16.87 -17.10 18.64
CA ALA A 275 -17.13 -18.30 19.43
C ALA A 275 -18.18 -18.14 20.55
N GLU A 276 -18.87 -17.00 20.69
CA GLU A 276 -19.89 -16.82 21.74
C GLU A 276 -21.33 -16.72 21.24
N SER A 277 -21.63 -17.02 19.98
CA SER A 277 -23.01 -16.97 19.47
C SER A 277 -23.58 -18.28 18.92
N GLU A 278 -22.89 -19.41 19.12
CA GLU A 278 -23.43 -20.76 18.85
C GLU A 278 -23.24 -21.74 20.02
N ALA A 279 -23.26 -21.24 21.27
CA ALA A 279 -23.54 -22.07 22.43
C ALA A 279 -25.06 -22.15 22.66
N ILE A 280 -25.77 -22.84 21.76
CA ILE A 280 -27.14 -23.29 22.02
C ILE A 280 -27.11 -24.82 22.10
N ASP A 281 -27.35 -25.29 23.32
CA ASP A 281 -27.81 -26.62 23.74
C ASP A 281 -27.33 -27.85 22.97
N MET A 282 -26.43 -28.59 23.62
CA MET A 282 -26.22 -30.01 23.35
C MET A 282 -27.10 -30.82 24.32
N PRO A 283 -28.05 -31.65 23.85
CA PRO A 283 -28.43 -32.84 24.58
C PRO A 283 -27.51 -33.99 24.17
N THR A 284 -26.94 -34.63 25.17
CA THR A 284 -26.23 -35.91 25.11
C THR A 284 -27.04 -36.99 24.41
N ASP A 285 -26.46 -37.70 23.44
CA ASP A 285 -26.43 -39.17 23.51
C ASP A 285 -25.33 -39.80 22.64
N SER A 286 -24.84 -40.90 23.18
CA SER A 286 -23.84 -41.84 22.70
C SER A 286 -24.29 -42.64 21.47
N THR A 287 -23.36 -42.91 20.52
CA THR A 287 -23.16 -44.23 19.88
C THR A 287 -22.02 -44.25 18.85
N SER A 288 -21.36 -45.41 18.80
CA SER A 288 -20.12 -45.79 18.11
C SER A 288 -20.23 -45.95 16.58
N ARG A 289 -19.13 -45.69 15.83
CA ARG A 289 -18.39 -46.65 14.95
C ARG A 289 -17.62 -46.01 13.77
N ASP A 290 -16.36 -46.44 13.68
CA ASP A 290 -15.56 -46.91 12.53
C ASP A 290 -15.21 -46.06 11.28
N VAL A 291 -13.89 -45.84 11.16
CA VAL A 291 -12.95 -46.15 10.03
C VAL A 291 -13.24 -45.58 8.63
N LEU A 292 -12.31 -44.75 8.12
CA LEU A 292 -11.40 -45.05 6.98
C LEU A 292 -10.46 -43.86 6.73
N GLY A 293 -9.16 -44.13 6.69
CA GLY A 293 -8.13 -43.13 6.41
C GLY A 293 -7.82 -42.96 4.92
N MET A 294 -7.06 -41.90 4.61
CA MET A 294 -6.08 -41.93 3.53
C MET A 294 -5.02 -40.85 3.75
N SER A 295 -3.80 -41.31 3.99
CA SER A 295 -2.57 -40.55 3.85
C SER A 295 -2.22 -40.42 2.37
N SER A 296 -1.68 -39.27 1.95
CA SER A 296 -0.37 -39.25 1.27
C SER A 296 0.10 -37.83 0.96
N SER A 297 1.37 -37.61 1.31
CA SER A 297 2.26 -36.55 0.87
C SER A 297 2.54 -36.61 -0.63
N MET A 298 2.77 -35.48 -1.29
CA MET A 298 3.84 -35.36 -2.29
C MET A 298 4.42 -33.95 -2.28
N ALA A 299 5.72 -33.88 -2.01
CA ALA A 299 6.58 -32.75 -2.30
C ALA A 299 6.80 -32.65 -3.82
N HIS A 300 6.80 -31.43 -4.35
CA HIS A 300 7.48 -31.12 -5.61
C HIS A 300 8.17 -29.76 -5.49
N SER A 301 9.47 -29.85 -5.27
CA SER A 301 10.47 -28.85 -5.59
C SER A 301 10.67 -28.77 -7.12
N ASP A 302 11.09 -27.58 -7.55
CA ASP A 302 11.63 -27.22 -8.87
C ASP A 302 10.64 -26.93 -10.01
N LEU A 303 10.55 -25.64 -10.37
CA LEU A 303 10.39 -25.13 -11.75
C LEU A 303 10.43 -23.58 -11.77
N PHE A 304 11.59 -22.99 -11.45
CA PHE A 304 11.87 -21.58 -11.69
C PHE A 304 12.73 -21.45 -12.94
N ASN A 305 12.13 -21.09 -14.08
CA ASN A 305 12.86 -20.79 -15.31
C ASN A 305 13.10 -19.28 -15.42
N HIS A 306 14.34 -18.94 -15.79
CA HIS A 306 14.90 -17.59 -15.81
C HIS A 306 14.45 -16.76 -17.02
N GLU A 307 14.04 -15.51 -16.77
CA GLU A 307 14.12 -14.43 -17.75
C GLU A 307 14.75 -13.19 -17.10
N HIS A 308 15.95 -12.84 -17.57
CA HIS A 308 16.70 -11.66 -17.15
C HIS A 308 16.22 -10.42 -17.90
N THR A 309 16.05 -9.30 -17.19
CA THR A 309 15.83 -7.97 -17.80
C THR A 309 17.17 -7.19 -17.88
N PRO A 310 17.31 -6.23 -18.81
CA PRO A 310 18.62 -5.69 -19.23
C PRO A 310 19.34 -4.78 -18.23
N MET A 311 18.81 -4.58 -17.01
CA MET A 311 19.42 -3.73 -15.98
C MET A 311 19.73 -4.47 -14.67
N GLY A 312 19.83 -5.81 -14.71
CA GLY A 312 20.47 -6.58 -13.64
C GLY A 312 19.73 -6.59 -12.30
N LEU A 313 18.42 -6.34 -12.28
CA LEU A 313 17.60 -6.59 -11.10
C LEU A 313 16.85 -7.91 -11.28
N ASP A 314 17.26 -8.92 -10.53
CA ASP A 314 16.48 -10.13 -10.38
C ASP A 314 15.38 -9.90 -9.33
N ILE A 315 14.29 -9.24 -9.73
CA ILE A 315 13.10 -9.02 -8.85
C ILE A 315 12.42 -10.36 -8.49
N SER A 316 12.85 -11.50 -9.07
CA SER A 316 12.41 -12.82 -8.62
C SER A 316 12.96 -13.20 -7.23
N GLU A 317 13.95 -12.45 -6.73
CA GLU A 317 14.56 -12.56 -5.39
C GLU A 317 13.72 -11.87 -4.28
N LEU A 318 12.61 -11.21 -4.62
CA LEU A 318 11.64 -10.72 -3.62
C LEU A 318 10.75 -11.89 -3.15
N MET A 319 10.87 -12.26 -1.86
CA MET A 319 10.22 -13.42 -1.22
C MET A 319 10.82 -14.76 -1.64
N VAL A 320 12.05 -15.01 -1.17
CA VAL A 320 12.81 -16.27 -1.34
C VAL A 320 12.17 -17.38 -0.49
N PRO A 321 12.24 -18.66 -0.90
CA PRO A 321 11.88 -19.77 -0.02
C PRO A 321 12.67 -19.70 1.31
N GLY A 322 11.97 -19.35 2.40
CA GLY A 322 12.57 -19.08 3.72
C GLY A 322 12.04 -17.80 4.37
N ASP A 323 11.70 -16.78 3.57
CA ASP A 323 11.16 -15.51 4.06
C ASP A 323 9.79 -15.64 4.75
N LEU A 324 9.14 -16.80 4.59
CA LEU A 324 7.85 -17.13 5.21
C LEU A 324 7.98 -18.11 6.38
N ASP A 325 9.20 -18.52 6.75
CA ASP A 325 9.41 -19.46 7.84
C ASP A 325 9.07 -18.83 9.19
N PHE A 326 9.17 -17.50 9.33
CA PHE A 326 8.70 -16.81 10.53
C PHE A 326 7.19 -17.00 10.79
N LEU A 327 6.40 -17.24 9.75
CA LEU A 327 4.96 -17.50 9.88
C LEU A 327 4.66 -18.89 10.46
N LYS A 328 5.61 -19.84 10.40
CA LYS A 328 5.48 -21.15 11.04
C LYS A 328 5.42 -21.04 12.57
N PHE A 329 6.00 -20.00 13.16
CA PHE A 329 5.93 -19.75 14.60
C PHE A 329 4.52 -19.35 15.08
N PHE A 330 3.66 -18.92 14.16
CA PHE A 330 2.27 -18.57 14.45
C PHE A 330 1.28 -19.67 14.05
N ASP A 331 1.76 -20.84 13.60
CA ASP A 331 0.90 -21.99 13.34
C ASP A 331 0.50 -22.65 14.68
N PRO A 332 -0.78 -22.60 15.08
CA PRO A 332 -1.23 -23.17 16.35
C PRO A 332 -1.04 -24.70 16.43
N ASN A 333 -0.75 -25.37 15.31
CA ASN A 333 -0.50 -26.81 15.28
C ASN A 333 0.94 -27.22 15.66
N LEU A 334 1.87 -26.27 15.80
CA LEU A 334 3.26 -26.54 16.19
C LEU A 334 3.49 -26.53 17.72
N ASN A 335 2.50 -26.13 18.52
CA ASN A 335 2.56 -26.15 20.00
C ASN A 335 1.87 -27.38 20.63
N MET A 336 1.52 -28.41 19.83
CA MET A 336 1.01 -29.70 20.32
C MET A 336 1.89 -30.87 19.84
N SER A 337 3.17 -30.86 20.21
CA SER A 337 4.05 -32.03 20.13
C SER A 337 4.92 -32.16 21.38
#